data_AF-A0A941JKY5-F1
#
_entry.id   AF-A0A941JKY5-F1
#
_cell.length_a   1.000
_cell.length_b   1.000
_cell.length_c   1.000
_cell.angle_alpha   90.00
_cell.angle_beta   90.00
_cell.angle_gamma   90.00
#
_symmetry.space_group_name_H-M   'P 1'
#
loop_
_entity.id
_entity.type
_entity.pdbx_description
1 polymer ?
#
loop_
_entity_poly.entity_id
_entity_poly.type
_entity_poly.pdbx_seq_one_letter_code
_entity_poly.pdbx_strand_id
1 'polypeptide(L)' 'MSDRKLLKDIEEHREMMIYLANNTSFSHPQVVDISTKLDLLLNKYEKKCSELSIK' A
#
# COMPACT_ATOMS: atom_id res chain seq x y z
N MET A 1 -15.96 3.56 9.89
CA MET A 1 -16.10 4.16 8.53
C MET A 1 -14.77 4.54 7.87
N SER A 2 -13.61 4.40 8.55
CA SER A 2 -12.33 4.93 8.05
C SER A 2 -11.45 3.92 7.30
N ASP A 3 -11.85 2.65 7.24
CA ASP A 3 -11.01 1.58 6.69
C ASP A 3 -11.13 1.49 5.17
N ARG A 4 -12.31 1.84 4.62
CA ARG A 4 -12.55 1.84 3.18
C ARG A 4 -11.65 2.82 2.41
N LYS A 5 -11.35 3.98 3.00
CA LYS A 5 -10.42 4.95 2.37
C LYS A 5 -9.00 4.40 2.34
N LEU A 6 -8.53 3.84 3.45
CA LEU A 6 -7.18 3.29 3.52
C LEU A 6 -7.01 2.10 2.58
N LEU A 7 -8.00 1.20 2.50
CA LEU A 7 -8.02 0.09 1.56
C LEU A 7 -8.04 0.56 0.09
N LYS A 8 -8.79 1.63 -0.21
CA LYS A 8 -8.80 2.23 -1.54
C LYS A 8 -7.44 2.82 -1.92
N ASP A 9 -6.81 3.54 -0.98
CA ASP A 9 -5.47 4.10 -1.19
C ASP A 9 -4.43 2.99 -1.39
N ILE A 10 -4.53 1.88 -0.63
CA ILE A 10 -3.66 0.69 -0.80
C ILE A 10 -3.83 0.10 -2.20
N GLU A 11 -5.06 -0.13 -2.65
CA GLU A 11 -5.29 -0.74 -3.97
C GLU A 11 -4.83 0.18 -5.11
N GLU A 12 -5.07 1.50 -5.00
CA GLU A 12 -4.58 2.47 -5.99
C GLU A 12 -3.04 2.47 -6.07
N HIS A 13 -2.34 2.43 -4.93
CA HIS A 13 -0.87 2.34 -4.92
C HIS A 13 -0.37 1.00 -5.47
N ARG A 14 -1.10 -0.09 -5.22
CA ARG A 14 -0.78 -1.42 -5.74
C ARG A 14 -0.93 -1.48 -7.26
N GLU A 15 -2.03 -0.97 -7.81
CA GLU A 15 -2.24 -0.88 -9.26
C GLU A 15 -1.15 -0.03 -9.92
N MET A 16 -0.80 1.11 -9.32
CA MET A 16 0.23 2.00 -9.84
C MET A 16 1.62 1.37 -9.79
N MET A 17 1.93 0.62 -8.73
CA MET A 17 3.16 -0.17 -8.63
C MET A 17 3.24 -1.22 -9.74
N ILE A 18 2.17 -1.99 -9.93
CA ILE A 18 2.08 -3.04 -10.96
C ILE A 18 2.22 -2.42 -12.35
N TYR A 19 1.51 -1.33 -12.62
CA TYR A 19 1.59 -0.62 -13.89
C TYR A 19 3.02 -0.15 -14.20
N LEU A 20 3.68 0.49 -13.23
CA LEU A 20 5.05 0.97 -13.41
C LEU A 20 6.05 -0.19 -13.49
N ALA A 21 5.89 -1.24 -12.69
CA ALA A 21 6.75 -2.42 -12.74
C ALA A 21 6.66 -3.13 -14.09
N ASN A 22 5.45 -3.21 -14.66
CA ASN A 22 5.20 -3.83 -15.95
C ASN A 22 5.73 -2.99 -17.12
N ASN A 23 5.73 -1.65 -16.99
CA ASN A 23 6.28 -0.75 -18.01
C ASN A 23 7.79 -0.50 -17.90
N THR A 24 8.38 -0.67 -16.71
CA THR A 24 9.79 -0.37 -16.44
C THR A 24 10.51 -1.62 -15.94
N SER A 25 10.57 -1.81 -14.62
CA SER A 25 11.05 -3.00 -13.92
C SER A 25 10.82 -2.80 -12.41
N PHE A 26 10.81 -3.87 -11.64
CA PHE A 26 10.69 -3.79 -10.17
C PHE A 26 11.83 -3.02 -9.50
N SER A 27 12.97 -2.89 -10.18
CA SER A 27 14.15 -2.13 -9.72
C SER A 27 14.04 -0.63 -10.03
N HIS A 28 12.99 -0.18 -10.72
CA HIS A 28 12.86 1.21 -11.09
C HIS A 28 12.60 2.07 -9.85
N PRO A 29 13.29 3.21 -9.65
CA PRO A 29 13.17 4.02 -8.43
C PRO A 29 11.73 4.41 -8.09
N GLN A 30 10.91 4.68 -9.12
CA GLN A 30 9.50 5.01 -8.91
C GLN A 30 8.68 3.82 -8.40
N VAL A 31 8.99 2.60 -8.83
CA VAL A 31 8.33 1.38 -8.35
C VAL A 31 8.72 1.11 -6.90
N VAL A 32 10.00 1.30 -6.56
CA VAL A 32 10.51 1.15 -5.20
C VAL A 32 9.91 2.20 -4.24
N ASP A 33 9.79 3.45 -4.69
CA ASP A 33 9.14 4.51 -3.92
C ASP A 33 7.66 4.20 -3.66
N ILE A 34 6.96 3.68 -4.67
CA ILE A 34 5.54 3.30 -4.54
C ILE A 34 5.39 2.05 -3.67
N SER A 35 6.27 1.05 -3.79
CA SER A 35 6.23 -0.13 -2.92
C SER A 35 6.48 0.25 -1.47
N THR A 36 7.39 1.19 -1.20
CA THR A 36 7.67 1.72 0.13
C THR A 36 6.45 2.44 0.71
N LYS A 37 5.75 3.25 -0.09
CA LYS A 37 4.50 3.91 0.32
C LYS A 37 3.39 2.90 0.59
N LEU A 38 3.27 1.87 -0.25
CA LEU A 38 2.30 0.79 -0.08
C LEU A 38 2.55 0.04 1.23
N ASP A 39 3.81 -0.29 1.53
CA ASP A 39 4.21 -0.92 2.79
C ASP A 39 3.86 -0.06 4.00
N LEU A 40 4.07 1.26 3.94
CA LEU A 40 3.68 2.16 5.03
C LEU A 40 2.16 2.19 5.24
N LEU A 41 1.37 2.16 4.17
CA LEU A 41 -0.09 2.11 4.24
C LEU A 41 -0.58 0.77 4.80
N LEU A 42 0.03 -0.34 4.38
CA LEU A 42 -0.25 -1.69 4.90
C LEU A 42 0.10 -1.79 6.38
N ASN A 43 1.28 -1.35 6.79
CA ASN A 43 1.67 -1.31 8.21
C ASN A 43 0.69 -0.48 9.06
N LYS A 44 0.21 0.64 8.51
CA LYS A 44 -0.79 1.49 9.19
C LYS A 44 -2.15 0.81 9.29
N TYR A 45 -2.53 0.04 8.27
CA TYR A 45 -3.75 -0.78 8.29
C TYR A 45 -3.63 -1.92 9.30
N GLU A 46 -2.52 -2.65 9.25
CA GLU A 46 -2.22 -3.76 10.14
C GLU A 46 -2.23 -3.29 11.60
N LYS A 47 -1.56 -2.18 11.92
CA LYS A 47 -1.57 -1.60 13.26
C LYS A 47 -3.00 -1.26 13.73
N LYS A 48 -3.83 -0.70 12.85
CA LYS A 48 -5.25 -0.46 13.17
C LYS A 48 -6.02 -1.77 13.42
N CYS A 49 -5.80 -2.79 12.59
CA CYS A 49 -6.42 -4.10 12.77
C CYS A 49 -5.95 -4.80 14.05
N SER A 50 -4.66 -4.71 14.39
CA SER A 50 -4.11 -5.25 15.64
C SER A 50 -4.66 -4.53 16.87
N GLU A 51 -4.87 -3.21 16.82
CA GLU A 51 -5.52 -2.45 17.91
C GLU A 51 -7.00 -2.81 18.10
N LEU A 52 -7.68 -3.31 17.06
CA LEU A 52 -9.08 -3.78 17.12
C LEU A 52 -9.25 -5.17 17.76
N SER A 53 -8.17 -5.97 17.86
CA SER A 53 -8.25 -7.34 18.39
C SER A 53 -8.06 -7.46 19.91
N ILE A 54 -7.80 -6.35 20.62
CA ILE A 54 -7.56 -6.31 22.08
C ILE A 54 -8.76 -5.71 22.85
N LYS A 55 -9.99 -5.80 22.33
CA LYS A 55 -11.20 -5.41 23.07
C LYS A 55 -12.23 -6.51 23.14
#